data_AF-A0A5M9MZ49-F1
#
_entry.id   AF-A0A5M9MZ49-F1
#
_cell.length_a   1.000
_cell.length_b   1.000
_cell.length_c   1.000
_cell.angle_alpha   90.00
_cell.angle_beta   90.00
_cell.angle_gamma   90.00
#
_symmetry.space_group_name_H-M   'P 1'
#
loop_
_entity.id
_entity.type
_entity.pdbx_description
1 polymer ?
#
loop_
_entity_poly.entity_id
_entity_poly.type
_entity_poly.pdbx_seq_one_letter_code
_entity_poly.pdbx_strand_id
1 'polypeptide(L)'
;MVSGRKHEEREHREVLNWVTPVDYGPQYSDILTERHCDIGQWLLDSPEYQAWLEGKKRTLFCHGIHGAGMTVLSAIVIRDVYSRFQNVSNIGIAYIFCNVQRHGEQTLEHLLMSLLKQFVQRQDYIPGNVKAFMQAQE
;
A
#
# COMPACT_ATOMS: atom_id res chain seq x y z
N MET A 1 27.39 17.34 -7.78
CA MET A 1 25.94 17.09 -7.93
C MET A 1 25.39 15.95 -7.06
N VAL A 2 26.20 15.10 -6.41
CA VAL A 2 25.73 14.01 -5.51
C VAL A 2 25.22 14.53 -4.15
N SER A 3 25.65 15.72 -3.73
CA SER A 3 25.26 16.30 -2.42
C SER A 3 23.80 16.78 -2.34
N GLY A 4 23.18 17.13 -3.46
CA GLY A 4 21.80 17.63 -3.50
C GLY A 4 20.76 16.53 -3.33
N ARG A 5 20.91 15.42 -4.07
CA ARG A 5 20.00 14.26 -3.99
C ARG A 5 19.92 13.64 -2.60
N LYS A 6 21.05 13.54 -1.88
CA LYS A 6 21.06 13.02 -0.50
C LYS A 6 20.28 13.90 0.49
N HIS A 7 20.23 15.21 0.25
CA HIS A 7 19.49 16.13 1.09
C HIS A 7 17.98 15.98 0.86
N GLU A 8 17.57 15.94 -0.42
CA GLU A 8 16.19 15.72 -0.84
C GLU A 8 15.64 14.37 -0.34
N GLU A 9 16.42 13.28 -0.45
CA GLU A 9 16.04 11.97 0.09
C GLU A 9 15.86 11.97 1.62
N ARG A 10 16.64 12.79 2.33
CA ARG A 10 16.55 12.92 3.79
C ARG A 10 15.29 13.67 4.19
N GLU A 11 15.04 14.82 3.57
CA GLU A 11 13.81 15.59 3.77
C GLU A 11 12.57 14.76 3.42
N HIS A 12 12.63 14.01 2.32
CA HIS A 12 11.56 13.11 1.90
C HIS A 12 11.20 12.11 3.00
N ARG A 13 12.22 11.45 3.56
CA ARG A 13 12.04 10.50 4.66
C ARG A 13 11.57 11.15 5.96
N GLU A 14 12.05 12.36 6.27
CA GLU A 14 11.62 13.11 7.46
C GLU A 14 10.13 13.42 7.38
N VAL A 15 9.63 13.91 6.23
CA VAL A 15 8.19 14.15 6.04
C VAL A 15 7.38 12.85 6.10
N LEU A 16 7.83 11.77 5.46
CA LEU A 16 7.12 10.48 5.50
C LEU A 16 7.03 9.90 6.91
N ASN A 17 8.06 10.09 7.74
CA ASN A 17 8.06 9.66 9.13
C ASN A 17 7.17 10.55 10.01
N TRP A 18 7.12 11.85 9.71
CA TRP A 18 6.20 12.78 10.37
C TRP A 18 4.73 12.40 10.09
N VAL A 19 4.39 12.06 8.84
CA VAL A 19 3.03 11.64 8.46
C VAL A 19 2.57 10.46 9.31
N THR A 20 3.35 9.38 9.36
CA THR A 20 3.09 8.32 10.34
C THR A 20 4.30 7.39 10.50
N PRO A 21 4.56 6.90 11.73
CA PRO A 21 5.50 5.81 11.93
C PRO A 21 4.96 4.47 11.42
N VAL A 22 3.65 4.34 11.18
CA VAL A 22 3.02 3.09 10.75
C VAL A 22 3.45 2.74 9.32
N ASP A 23 3.93 1.52 9.13
CA ASP A 23 4.34 0.98 7.84
C ASP A 23 3.83 -0.45 7.65
N TYR A 24 3.08 -0.67 6.56
CA TYR A 24 2.58 -1.98 6.16
C TYR A 24 3.50 -2.69 5.16
N GLY A 25 4.58 -2.05 4.71
CA GLY A 25 5.61 -2.61 3.84
C GLY A 25 6.26 -3.86 4.43
N PRO A 26 6.76 -3.85 5.69
CA PRO A 26 7.33 -5.02 6.33
C PRO A 26 6.34 -6.19 6.39
N GLN A 27 5.10 -5.93 6.85
CA GLN A 27 4.05 -6.96 6.92
C GLN A 27 3.75 -7.55 5.54
N TYR A 28 3.68 -6.72 4.50
CA TYR A 28 3.49 -7.19 3.12
C TYR A 28 4.65 -8.07 2.64
N SER A 29 5.88 -7.64 2.90
CA SER A 29 7.09 -8.40 2.55
C SER A 29 7.14 -9.74 3.25
N ASP A 30 6.77 -9.79 4.54
CA ASP A 30 6.72 -11.02 5.32
C ASP A 30 5.72 -12.02 4.72
N ILE A 31 4.50 -11.55 4.41
CA ILE A 31 3.45 -12.38 3.76
C ILE A 31 3.94 -12.94 2.41
N LEU A 32 4.69 -12.16 1.63
CA LEU A 32 5.21 -12.60 0.32
C LEU A 32 6.43 -13.51 0.40
N THR A 33 7.22 -13.43 1.47
CA THR A 33 8.43 -14.24 1.64
C THR A 33 8.09 -15.68 2.02
N GLU A 34 6.94 -15.89 2.65
CA GLU A 34 6.36 -17.22 2.83
C GLU A 34 6.11 -17.85 1.44
N ARG A 35 6.83 -18.95 1.14
CA ARG A 35 6.89 -19.57 -0.19
C ARG A 35 5.52 -20.09 -0.65
N HIS A 36 4.75 -19.24 -1.31
CA HIS A 36 3.42 -19.55 -1.85
C HIS A 36 3.40 -19.52 -3.38
N CYS A 37 4.46 -20.02 -4.03
CA CYS A 37 4.74 -19.82 -5.47
C CYS A 37 3.57 -20.15 -6.41
N ASP A 38 2.63 -21.02 -6.01
CA ASP A 38 1.51 -21.45 -6.86
C ASP A 38 0.12 -21.15 -6.25
N ILE A 39 0.05 -20.48 -5.10
CA ILE A 39 -1.24 -20.17 -4.48
C ILE A 39 -1.83 -18.92 -5.14
N GLY A 40 -3.13 -18.97 -5.46
CA GLY A 40 -3.89 -17.79 -5.87
C GLY A 40 -3.88 -17.47 -7.37
N GLN A 41 -3.19 -18.24 -8.23
CA GLN A 41 -3.30 -18.05 -9.68
C GLN A 41 -4.75 -18.23 -10.16
N TRP A 42 -5.47 -19.20 -9.59
CA TRP A 42 -6.90 -19.41 -9.84
C TRP A 42 -7.76 -18.15 -9.57
N LEU A 43 -7.36 -17.31 -8.62
CA LEU A 43 -8.04 -16.05 -8.30
C LEU A 43 -7.73 -15.00 -9.37
N LEU A 44 -6.47 -14.88 -9.77
CA LEU A 44 -6.07 -13.95 -10.83
C LEU A 44 -6.70 -14.31 -12.17
N ASP A 45 -6.90 -15.60 -12.45
CA ASP A 45 -7.55 -16.06 -13.69
C ASP A 45 -9.09 -16.00 -13.61
N SER A 46 -9.66 -15.69 -12.43
CA SER A 46 -11.10 -15.68 -12.24
C SER A 46 -11.80 -14.55 -13.02
N PRO A 47 -13.00 -14.77 -13.58
CA PRO A 47 -13.79 -13.72 -14.22
C PRO A 47 -14.07 -12.52 -13.31
N GLU A 48 -14.23 -12.76 -12.00
CA GLU A 48 -14.49 -11.73 -11.00
C GLU A 48 -13.30 -10.79 -10.85
N TYR A 49 -12.09 -11.35 -10.77
CA TYR A 49 -10.86 -10.56 -10.70
C TYR A 49 -10.66 -9.76 -11.97
N GLN A 50 -10.79 -10.38 -13.15
CA GLN A 50 -10.62 -9.70 -14.43
C GLN A 50 -11.64 -8.56 -14.61
N ALA A 51 -12.91 -8.78 -14.25
CA ALA A 51 -13.92 -7.73 -14.30
C ALA A 51 -13.62 -6.57 -13.33
N TRP A 52 -13.04 -6.85 -12.16
CA TRP A 52 -12.58 -5.80 -11.25
C TRP A 52 -11.38 -5.04 -11.79
N LEU A 53 -10.40 -5.74 -12.35
CA LEU A 53 -9.19 -5.16 -12.92
C LEU A 53 -9.48 -4.24 -14.11
N GLU A 54 -10.44 -4.62 -14.96
CA GLU A 54 -10.92 -3.82 -16.09
C GLU A 54 -11.84 -2.65 -15.68
N GLY A 55 -12.12 -2.49 -14.38
CA GLY A 55 -12.99 -1.43 -13.85
C GLY A 55 -14.49 -1.65 -14.10
N LYS A 56 -14.90 -2.81 -14.64
CA LYS A 56 -16.32 -3.20 -14.76
C LYS A 56 -16.97 -3.39 -13.39
N LYS A 57 -16.18 -3.78 -12.39
CA LYS A 57 -16.55 -3.79 -10.96
C LYS A 57 -15.59 -2.89 -10.18
N ARG A 58 -16.10 -2.15 -9.20
CA ARG A 58 -15.28 -1.28 -8.32
C ARG A 58 -14.66 -2.03 -7.14
N THR A 59 -15.28 -3.12 -6.72
CA THR A 59 -14.88 -3.88 -5.54
C THR A 59 -14.75 -5.35 -5.91
N LEU A 60 -13.59 -5.94 -5.61
CA LEU A 60 -13.39 -7.38 -5.58
C LEU A 60 -13.62 -7.86 -4.16
N PHE A 61 -14.58 -8.76 -3.98
CA PHE A 61 -14.88 -9.31 -2.66
C PHE A 61 -14.49 -10.79 -2.62
N CYS A 62 -13.53 -11.09 -1.75
CA CYS A 62 -13.01 -12.44 -1.55
C CYS A 62 -13.57 -13.00 -0.25
N HIS A 63 -14.39 -14.04 -0.35
CA HIS A 63 -14.94 -14.77 0.78
C HIS A 63 -14.27 -16.11 0.96
N GLY A 64 -14.10 -16.53 2.21
CA GLY A 64 -13.72 -17.90 2.52
C GLY A 64 -13.63 -18.14 4.01
N ILE A 65 -13.34 -19.38 4.35
CA ILE A 65 -13.31 -19.86 5.72
C ILE A 65 -12.07 -19.26 6.41
N HIS A 66 -12.18 -18.98 7.70
CA HIS A 66 -11.06 -18.51 8.50
C HIS A 66 -9.87 -19.48 8.36
N GLY A 67 -8.66 -18.95 8.13
CA GLY A 67 -7.46 -19.76 7.87
C GLY A 67 -7.26 -20.20 6.41
N ALA A 68 -8.16 -19.86 5.47
CA ALA A 68 -8.01 -20.21 4.04
C ALA A 68 -6.93 -19.40 3.29
N GLY A 69 -6.07 -18.65 3.99
CA GLY A 69 -5.01 -17.86 3.37
C GLY A 69 -5.47 -16.57 2.68
N MET A 70 -6.59 -15.98 3.09
CA MET A 70 -7.10 -14.72 2.51
C MET A 70 -6.08 -13.59 2.54
N THR A 71 -5.29 -13.49 3.61
CA THR A 71 -4.21 -12.51 3.72
C THR A 71 -3.15 -12.71 2.63
N VAL A 72 -2.79 -13.97 2.34
CA VAL A 72 -1.86 -14.33 1.27
C VAL A 72 -2.46 -13.98 -0.10
N LEU A 73 -3.73 -14.30 -0.33
CA LEU A 73 -4.44 -13.94 -1.57
C LEU A 73 -4.49 -12.42 -1.79
N SER A 74 -4.74 -11.63 -0.74
CA SER A 74 -4.69 -10.17 -0.81
C SER A 74 -3.29 -9.67 -1.18
N ALA A 75 -2.23 -10.24 -0.62
CA ALA A 75 -0.86 -9.88 -0.97
C ALA A 75 -0.52 -10.23 -2.44
N ILE A 76 -1.02 -11.36 -2.95
CA ILE A 76 -0.89 -11.75 -4.36
C ILE A 76 -1.61 -10.76 -5.28
N VAL A 77 -2.84 -10.38 -4.95
CA VAL A 77 -3.60 -9.36 -5.69
C VAL A 77 -2.85 -8.04 -5.72
N ILE A 78 -2.34 -7.57 -4.58
CA ILE A 78 -1.53 -6.36 -4.50
C ILE A 78 -0.29 -6.49 -5.40
N ARG A 79 0.42 -7.62 -5.34
CA ARG A 79 1.62 -7.85 -6.18
C ARG A 79 1.32 -7.76 -7.67
N ASP A 80 0.21 -8.34 -8.11
CA ASP A 80 -0.21 -8.31 -9.52
C ASP A 80 -0.64 -6.89 -9.95
N VAL A 81 -1.38 -6.16 -9.11
CA VAL A 81 -1.74 -4.77 -9.37
C VAL A 81 -0.49 -3.88 -9.47
N TYR A 82 0.48 -4.09 -8.58
CA TYR A 82 1.79 -3.43 -8.66
C TYR A 82 2.52 -3.75 -9.96
N SER A 83 2.61 -5.03 -10.36
CA SER A 83 3.33 -5.43 -11.57
C SER A 83 2.77 -4.77 -12.84
N ARG A 84 1.45 -4.55 -12.89
CA ARG A 84 0.75 -3.95 -14.03
C ARG A 84 0.79 -2.42 -14.04
N PHE A 85 0.60 -1.78 -12.89
CA PHE A 85 0.30 -0.35 -12.84
C PHE A 85 1.32 0.53 -12.11
N GLN A 86 2.35 -0.03 -11.48
CA GLN A 86 3.30 0.78 -10.68
C GLN A 86 4.03 1.88 -11.48
N ASN A 87 4.19 1.70 -12.79
CA ASN A 87 4.87 2.66 -13.67
C ASN A 87 3.90 3.51 -14.49
N VAL A 88 2.59 3.35 -14.29
CA VAL A 88 1.59 4.13 -15.01
C VAL A 88 1.40 5.46 -14.31
N SER A 89 1.81 6.54 -14.99
CA SER A 89 1.56 7.90 -14.52
C SER A 89 0.07 8.09 -14.24
N ASN A 90 -0.29 8.65 -13.09
CA ASN A 90 -1.66 8.87 -12.62
C ASN A 90 -2.39 7.68 -11.96
N ILE A 91 -1.71 6.57 -11.66
CA ILE A 91 -2.29 5.49 -10.83
C ILE A 91 -1.55 5.41 -9.49
N GLY A 92 -2.30 5.60 -8.40
CA GLY A 92 -1.81 5.36 -7.03
C GLY A 92 -2.28 4.00 -6.52
N ILE A 93 -1.38 3.23 -5.91
CA ILE A 93 -1.72 1.95 -5.26
C ILE A 93 -1.34 2.06 -3.78
N ALA A 94 -2.31 1.81 -2.90
CA ALA A 94 -2.14 1.78 -1.46
C ALA A 94 -2.96 0.63 -0.84
N TYR A 95 -2.52 0.12 0.30
CA TYR A 95 -3.14 -1.01 0.98
C TYR A 95 -3.01 -0.91 2.50
N ILE A 96 -3.92 -1.58 3.22
CA ILE A 96 -3.90 -1.74 4.68
C ILE A 96 -4.17 -3.21 4.99
N PHE A 97 -3.41 -3.76 5.94
CA PHE A 97 -3.72 -5.05 6.55
C PHE A 97 -4.29 -4.83 7.95
N CYS A 98 -5.61 -4.95 8.09
CA CYS A 98 -6.27 -4.85 9.39
C CYS A 98 -5.94 -6.08 10.25
N ASN A 99 -5.44 -5.85 11.46
CA ASN A 99 -5.14 -6.90 12.43
C ASN A 99 -5.87 -6.59 13.74
N VAL A 100 -6.80 -7.46 14.11
CA VAL A 100 -7.61 -7.38 15.34
C VAL A 100 -6.72 -7.30 16.59
N GLN A 101 -5.53 -7.88 16.59
CA GLN A 101 -4.62 -7.81 17.74
C GLN A 101 -3.96 -6.42 17.90
N ARG A 102 -4.04 -5.54 16.89
CA ARG A 102 -3.45 -4.19 16.87
C ARG A 102 -4.52 -3.08 16.97
N HIS A 103 -5.69 -3.37 17.55
CA HIS A 103 -6.79 -2.41 17.63
C HIS A 103 -6.41 -1.03 18.21
N GLY A 104 -5.47 -0.97 19.18
CA GLY A 104 -5.00 0.29 19.76
C GLY A 104 -4.15 1.15 18.79
N GLU A 105 -3.57 0.54 17.76
CA GLU A 105 -2.71 1.21 16.78
C GLU A 105 -3.47 1.54 15.48
N GLN A 106 -4.56 0.84 15.19
CA GLN A 106 -5.37 1.00 13.97
C GLN A 106 -6.54 1.98 14.14
N THR A 107 -6.25 3.18 14.62
CA THR A 107 -7.23 4.29 14.61
C THR A 107 -7.48 4.75 13.18
N LEU A 108 -8.66 5.36 12.92
CA LEU A 108 -8.99 5.90 11.60
C LEU A 108 -7.91 6.86 11.09
N GLU A 109 -7.42 7.74 11.96
CA GLU A 109 -6.35 8.68 11.66
C GLU A 109 -5.07 7.97 11.22
N HIS A 110 -4.59 6.98 11.98
CA HIS A 110 -3.38 6.24 11.59
C HIS A 110 -3.54 5.48 10.28
N LEU A 111 -4.73 4.92 10.02
CA LEU A 111 -5.01 4.25 8.76
C LEU A 111 -4.97 5.22 7.57
N LEU A 112 -5.60 6.39 7.69
CA LEU A 112 -5.59 7.42 6.65
C LEU A 112 -4.18 7.98 6.42
N MET A 113 -3.43 8.26 7.49
CA MET A 113 -2.06 8.73 7.38
C MET A 113 -1.14 7.67 6.75
N SER A 114 -1.38 6.38 7.00
CA SER A 114 -0.65 5.29 6.36
C SER A 114 -0.91 5.22 4.86
N LEU A 115 -2.15 5.43 4.41
CA LEU A 115 -2.47 5.54 2.98
C LEU A 115 -1.82 6.76 2.35
N LEU A 116 -1.86 7.91 3.03
CA LEU A 116 -1.21 9.14 2.56
C LEU A 116 0.30 8.94 2.40
N LYS A 117 0.95 8.33 3.39
CA LYS A 117 2.38 7.97 3.34
C LYS A 117 2.70 7.12 2.12
N GLN A 118 1.90 6.08 1.84
CA GLN A 118 2.10 5.23 0.66
C GLN A 118 1.97 5.99 -0.66
N PHE A 119 1.06 6.96 -0.77
CA PHE A 119 0.95 7.78 -1.97
C PHE A 119 2.12 8.74 -2.13
N VAL A 120 2.52 9.44 -1.06
CA VAL A 120 3.63 10.41 -1.09
C VAL A 120 4.96 9.70 -1.34
N GLN A 121 5.18 8.53 -0.75
CA GLN A 121 6.42 7.75 -0.88
C GLN A 121 6.74 7.36 -2.33
N ARG A 122 5.72 7.30 -3.19
CA ARG A 122 5.85 6.88 -4.59
C ARG A 122 5.95 8.04 -5.57
N GLN A 123 5.91 9.27 -5.06
CA GLN A 123 6.15 10.45 -5.89
C GLN A 123 7.63 10.85 -5.82
N ASP A 124 8.14 11.40 -6.91
CA ASP A 124 9.50 11.94 -6.95
C ASP A 124 9.67 13.17 -6.05
N TYR A 125 8.54 13.83 -5.71
CA TYR A 125 8.51 15.05 -4.91
C TYR A 125 7.32 15.01 -3.95
N ILE A 126 7.49 15.56 -2.74
CA ILE A 126 6.38 15.73 -1.80
C ILE A 126 5.42 16.80 -2.35
N PRO A 127 4.12 16.48 -2.49
CA PRO A 127 3.10 17.45 -2.87
C PRO A 127 3.08 18.68 -1.94
N GLY A 128 2.93 19.88 -2.52
CA GLY A 128 2.93 21.12 -1.73
C GLY A 128 1.86 21.19 -0.65
N ASN A 129 0.69 20.57 -0.87
CA ASN A 129 -0.37 20.45 0.13
C ASN A 129 0.02 19.57 1.33
N VAL A 130 0.84 18.53 1.12
CA VAL A 130 1.35 17.69 2.23
C VAL A 130 2.37 18.47 3.06
N LYS A 131 3.25 19.24 2.42
CA LYS A 131 4.17 20.14 3.13
C LYS A 131 3.43 21.21 3.93
N ALA A 132 2.40 21.82 3.34
CA ALA A 132 1.58 22.83 4.01
C ALA A 132 0.82 22.23 5.21
N PHE A 133 0.30 21.01 5.08
CA PHE A 133 -0.36 20.30 6.18
C PHE A 133 0.61 20.04 7.34
N MET A 134 1.86 19.66 7.06
CA MET A 134 2.90 19.50 8.07
C MET A 134 3.20 20.79 8.83
N GLN A 135 3.39 21.90 8.10
CA GLN A 135 3.69 23.21 8.70
C GLN A 135 2.53 23.80 9.50
N ALA A 136 1.28 23.42 9.20
CA ALA A 136 0.10 23.91 9.90
C ALA A 136 -0.21 23.18 11.23
N GLN A 137 0.59 22.19 11.61
CA GLN A 137 0.46 21.42 12.85
C GLN A 137 1.65 21.64 13.81
N GLU A 138 2.59 22.51 13.44
CA GLU A 138 3.67 23.05 14.29
C GLU A 138 3.26 24.40 14.89
#